data_AF-A0A077X5U8-F1
#
_entry.id   AF-A0A077X5U8-F1
#
_cell.length_a   1.000
_cell.length_b   1.000
_cell.length_c   1.000
_cell.angle_alpha   90.00
_cell.angle_beta   90.00
_cell.angle_gamma   90.00
#
_symmetry.space_group_name_H-M   'P 1'
#
loop_
_entity.id
_entity.type
_entity.pdbx_description
1 polymer ?
#
loop_
_entity_poly.entity_id
_entity_poly.type
_entity_poly.pdbx_seq_one_letter_code
_entity_poly.pdbx_strand_id
1 'polypeptide(L)'
;MSKGLCDAINVIDRSFDDDPNNSGEFVYGDLLNTYCPDSNCSSDDEKIISGFIMLLNTLDDGTIDGDKLVEYAILWLIYKLNQKKGNEPIILDNFYTDYIKTNSCYIKHISNNSDSSIKKDDIICKKISMMNIDIKDISNFYDAFKSLFNMYSEIYPENNIQCKTCLENAGELFEKYEKLKNALD
;
A
#
# COMPACT_ATOMS: atom_id res chain seq x y z
N MET A 1 -8.27 7.27 8.99
CA MET A 1 -7.68 7.16 7.63
C MET A 1 -7.22 8.55 7.22
N SER A 2 -6.08 8.69 6.54
CA SER A 2 -5.64 10.00 6.00
C SER A 2 -5.95 10.08 4.52
N LYS A 3 -6.37 11.25 4.04
CA LYS A 3 -6.62 11.50 2.62
C LYS A 3 -5.36 11.27 1.79
N GLY A 4 -4.20 11.71 2.28
CA GLY A 4 -2.92 11.56 1.57
C GLY A 4 -2.52 10.10 1.35
N LEU A 5 -2.68 9.26 2.37
CA LEU A 5 -2.51 7.81 2.24
C LEU A 5 -3.51 7.23 1.23
N CYS A 6 -4.75 7.73 1.25
CA CYS A 6 -5.75 7.28 0.31
C CYS A 6 -5.39 7.57 -1.15
N ASP A 7 -5.03 8.81 -1.43
CA ASP A 7 -4.66 9.25 -2.77
C ASP A 7 -3.41 8.49 -3.27
N ALA A 8 -2.43 8.23 -2.40
CA ALA A 8 -1.23 7.48 -2.75
C ALA A 8 -1.52 6.02 -3.13
N ILE A 9 -2.30 5.28 -2.34
CA ILE A 9 -2.64 3.88 -2.67
C ILE A 9 -3.41 3.81 -3.99
N ASN A 10 -4.37 4.73 -4.23
CA ASN A 10 -5.13 4.79 -5.48
C ASN A 10 -4.23 5.01 -6.69
N VAL A 11 -3.27 5.93 -6.57
CA VAL A 11 -2.27 6.21 -7.61
C VAL A 11 -1.45 4.96 -7.92
N ILE A 12 -0.93 4.31 -6.87
CA ILE A 12 -0.07 3.15 -7.05
C ILE A 12 -0.87 1.99 -7.65
N ASP A 13 -2.09 1.73 -7.18
CA ASP A 13 -2.96 0.67 -7.70
C ASP A 13 -3.24 0.86 -9.20
N ARG A 14 -3.53 2.08 -9.66
CA ARG A 14 -3.76 2.39 -11.08
C ARG A 14 -2.55 2.17 -11.96
N SER A 15 -1.32 2.22 -11.42
CA SER A 15 -0.10 1.94 -12.21
C SER A 15 0.04 0.48 -12.66
N PHE A 16 -0.82 -0.40 -12.11
CA PHE A 16 -0.95 -1.80 -12.51
C PHE A 16 -2.12 -2.03 -13.48
N ASP A 17 -2.97 -1.03 -13.71
CA ASP A 17 -4.09 -1.13 -14.65
C ASP A 17 -3.58 -0.78 -16.06
N ASP A 18 -3.58 -1.76 -16.98
CA ASP A 18 -3.17 -1.56 -18.39
C ASP A 18 -4.20 -0.75 -19.22
N ASP A 19 -5.07 0.06 -18.61
CA ASP A 19 -6.13 0.81 -19.33
C ASP A 19 -5.59 2.12 -19.92
N PRO A 20 -5.44 2.22 -21.26
CA PRO A 20 -4.91 3.40 -21.93
C PRO A 20 -5.83 4.63 -21.87
N ASN A 21 -7.03 4.54 -21.30
CA ASN A 21 -7.95 5.68 -21.14
C ASN A 21 -7.79 6.45 -19.82
N ASN A 22 -6.90 6.02 -18.91
CA ASN A 22 -6.67 6.65 -17.60
C ASN A 22 -5.79 7.93 -17.66
N SER A 23 -6.05 8.79 -18.66
CA SER A 23 -5.34 10.03 -19.03
C SER A 23 -5.23 11.15 -17.98
N GLY A 24 -5.59 10.93 -16.71
CA GLY A 24 -5.30 11.85 -15.58
C GLY A 24 -3.83 11.84 -15.14
N GLU A 25 -2.92 11.48 -16.05
CA GLU A 25 -1.94 10.40 -15.89
C GLU A 25 -0.52 10.88 -15.57
N PHE A 26 -0.24 12.18 -15.68
CA PHE A 26 1.16 12.66 -15.71
C PHE A 26 1.78 12.95 -14.34
N VAL A 27 1.05 13.55 -13.39
CA VAL A 27 1.71 14.10 -12.17
C VAL A 27 2.12 13.00 -11.18
N TYR A 28 1.39 11.88 -11.16
CA TYR A 28 1.56 10.83 -10.15
C TYR A 28 2.28 9.58 -10.67
N GLY A 29 2.19 9.28 -11.98
CA GLY A 29 3.10 8.32 -12.62
C GLY A 29 4.56 8.75 -12.45
N ASP A 30 4.84 10.05 -12.58
CA ASP A 30 6.14 10.65 -12.31
C ASP A 30 6.58 10.48 -10.83
N LEU A 31 5.64 10.49 -9.89
CA LEU A 31 5.93 10.32 -8.47
C LEU A 31 6.29 8.87 -8.13
N LEU A 32 5.58 7.88 -8.68
CA LEU A 32 5.97 6.48 -8.54
C LEU A 32 7.33 6.22 -9.21
N ASN A 33 7.54 6.79 -10.40
CA ASN A 33 8.80 6.67 -11.12
C ASN A 33 9.99 7.20 -10.31
N THR A 34 9.80 8.18 -9.42
CA THR A 34 10.86 8.67 -8.52
C THR A 34 11.50 7.57 -7.66
N TYR A 35 10.73 6.53 -7.35
CA TYR A 35 11.18 5.40 -6.53
C TYR A 35 11.52 4.14 -7.36
N CYS A 36 11.50 4.24 -8.69
CA CYS A 36 11.92 3.20 -9.61
C CYS A 36 13.43 3.29 -9.95
N PRO A 37 14.09 2.16 -10.27
CA PRO A 37 15.40 2.18 -10.90
C PRO A 37 15.37 3.03 -12.18
N ASP A 38 16.38 3.88 -12.39
CA ASP A 38 16.49 4.78 -13.56
C ASP A 38 15.23 5.62 -13.87
N SER A 39 14.41 5.88 -12.83
CA SER A 39 13.11 6.55 -12.95
C SER A 39 12.09 5.85 -13.86
N ASN A 40 12.21 4.52 -14.03
CA ASN A 40 11.29 3.75 -14.85
C ASN A 40 11.18 2.31 -14.33
N CYS A 41 9.99 1.92 -13.85
CA CYS A 41 9.74 0.55 -13.42
C CYS A 41 9.42 -0.34 -14.64
N SER A 42 10.33 -1.26 -14.95
CA SER A 42 10.27 -2.17 -16.10
C SER A 42 9.55 -3.50 -15.82
N SER A 43 9.30 -3.81 -14.54
CA SER A 43 8.63 -5.04 -14.12
C SER A 43 7.63 -4.80 -12.99
N ASP A 44 6.70 -5.74 -12.79
CA ASP A 44 5.75 -5.69 -11.67
C ASP A 44 6.45 -5.71 -10.31
N ASP A 45 7.59 -6.40 -10.17
CA ASP A 45 8.36 -6.38 -8.92
C ASP A 45 8.91 -4.98 -8.64
N GLU A 46 9.44 -4.31 -9.67
CA GLU A 46 9.91 -2.94 -9.53
C GLU A 46 8.76 -1.99 -9.19
N LYS A 47 7.58 -2.15 -9.81
CA LYS A 47 6.39 -1.36 -9.47
C LYS A 47 5.93 -1.60 -8.02
N ILE A 48 5.92 -2.85 -7.56
CA ILE A 48 5.55 -3.21 -6.17
C ILE A 48 6.54 -2.59 -5.18
N ILE A 49 7.85 -2.75 -5.41
CA ILE A 49 8.89 -2.21 -4.53
C ILE A 49 8.83 -0.68 -4.52
N SER A 50 8.70 -0.06 -5.70
CA SER A 50 8.56 1.39 -5.84
C SER A 50 7.33 1.93 -5.12
N GLY A 51 6.18 1.28 -5.28
CA GLY A 51 4.95 1.61 -4.57
C GLY A 51 5.10 1.50 -3.05
N PHE A 52 5.77 0.46 -2.56
CA PHE A 52 6.07 0.30 -1.14
C PHE A 52 6.95 1.43 -0.61
N ILE A 53 8.03 1.78 -1.31
CA ILE A 53 8.91 2.91 -0.95
C ILE A 53 8.12 4.23 -0.98
N MET A 54 7.27 4.43 -1.98
CA MET A 54 6.41 5.60 -2.09
C MET A 54 5.47 5.71 -0.88
N LEU A 55 4.79 4.64 -0.48
CA LEU A 55 3.91 4.65 0.70
C LEU A 55 4.67 4.97 1.99
N LEU A 56 5.87 4.41 2.16
CA LEU A 56 6.72 4.72 3.31
C LEU A 56 7.17 6.19 3.34
N ASN A 57 7.20 6.87 2.19
CA ASN A 57 7.56 8.29 2.07
C ASN A 57 6.34 9.20 1.84
N THR A 58 5.12 8.63 1.80
CA THR A 58 3.90 9.39 1.55
C THR A 58 3.56 10.19 2.79
N LEU A 59 3.69 11.51 2.63
CA LEU A 59 3.34 12.58 3.56
C LEU A 59 3.58 12.23 5.03
N ASP A 60 4.86 12.34 5.40
CA ASP A 60 5.31 12.74 6.74
C ASP A 60 4.87 14.20 7.04
N ASP A 61 3.59 14.52 6.80
CA ASP A 61 2.99 15.82 7.08
C ASP A 61 2.54 15.94 8.55
N GLY A 62 2.86 14.94 9.37
CA GLY A 62 2.48 14.84 10.78
C GLY A 62 1.03 14.38 11.02
N THR A 63 0.27 14.02 9.98
CA THR A 63 -1.13 13.58 10.14
C THR A 63 -1.28 12.11 10.51
N ILE A 64 -0.30 11.26 10.20
CA ILE A 64 -0.28 9.83 10.53
C ILE A 64 0.94 9.53 11.37
N ASP A 65 0.74 8.78 12.45
CA ASP A 65 1.82 8.19 13.23
C ASP A 65 2.70 7.30 12.33
N GLY A 66 4.01 7.55 12.30
CA GLY A 66 4.95 6.88 11.41
C GLY A 66 4.90 5.34 11.54
N ASP A 67 4.63 4.84 12.75
CA ASP A 67 4.48 3.40 12.98
C ASP A 67 3.25 2.81 12.27
N LYS A 68 2.15 3.57 12.19
CA LYS A 68 0.92 3.16 11.48
C LYS A 68 1.09 3.25 9.96
N LEU A 69 1.81 4.26 9.48
CA LEU A 69 2.15 4.37 8.06
C LEU A 69 2.90 3.10 7.59
N VAL A 70 3.88 2.65 8.38
CA VAL A 70 4.63 1.42 8.09
C VAL A 70 3.70 0.20 8.06
N GLU A 71 2.75 0.08 8.99
CA GLU A 71 1.78 -1.02 8.99
C GLU A 71 0.90 -1.02 7.74
N TYR A 72 0.40 0.15 7.31
CA TYR A 72 -0.40 0.25 6.08
C TYR A 72 0.42 -0.07 4.82
N ALA A 73 1.68 0.38 4.76
CA ALA A 73 2.57 0.07 3.65
C ALA A 73 2.87 -1.44 3.56
N ILE A 74 3.13 -2.10 4.71
CA ILE A 74 3.37 -3.55 4.74
C ILE A 74 2.09 -4.30 4.36
N LEU A 75 0.94 -3.89 4.88
CA LEU A 75 -0.35 -4.48 4.53
C LEU A 75 -0.62 -4.43 3.01
N TRP A 76 -0.37 -3.27 2.38
CA TRP A 76 -0.47 -3.11 0.93
C TRP A 76 0.52 -4.01 0.18
N LEU A 77 1.77 -4.08 0.66
CA LEU A 77 2.80 -4.94 0.07
C LEU A 77 2.37 -6.41 0.08
N ILE A 78 1.90 -6.94 1.21
CA ILE A 78 1.49 -8.34 1.28
C ILE A 78 0.32 -8.62 0.34
N TYR A 79 -0.67 -7.72 0.29
CA TYR A 79 -1.80 -7.88 -0.64
C TYR A 79 -1.36 -7.97 -2.11
N LYS A 80 -0.45 -7.08 -2.55
CA LYS A 80 0.06 -7.11 -3.94
C LYS A 80 0.87 -8.35 -4.25
N LEU A 81 1.70 -8.76 -3.31
CA LEU A 81 2.44 -10.01 -3.41
C LEU A 81 1.48 -11.21 -3.56
N ASN A 82 0.41 -11.26 -2.76
CA ASN A 82 -0.60 -12.32 -2.84
C ASN A 82 -1.31 -12.34 -4.20
N GLN A 83 -1.67 -11.18 -4.75
CA GLN A 83 -2.28 -11.09 -6.08
C GLN A 83 -1.37 -11.64 -7.18
N LYS A 84 -0.07 -11.36 -7.10
CA LYS A 84 0.91 -11.77 -8.12
C LYS A 84 1.13 -13.29 -8.15
N LYS A 85 1.18 -13.96 -7.00
CA LYS A 85 1.55 -15.40 -6.91
C LYS A 85 0.38 -16.38 -7.02
N GLY A 86 -0.87 -15.95 -6.89
CA GLY A 86 -2.01 -16.87 -6.87
C GLY A 86 -1.96 -17.83 -5.67
N ASN A 87 -1.59 -19.11 -5.87
CA ASN A 87 -1.66 -20.18 -4.85
C ASN A 87 -0.31 -20.51 -4.17
N GLU A 88 0.79 -19.91 -4.58
CA GLU A 88 2.10 -20.19 -3.97
C GLU A 88 2.32 -19.36 -2.70
N PRO A 89 2.85 -19.96 -1.61
CA PRO A 89 3.16 -19.21 -0.40
C PRO A 89 4.27 -18.19 -0.67
N ILE A 90 4.07 -16.96 -0.22
CA ILE A 90 5.09 -15.92 -0.15
C ILE A 90 5.52 -15.81 1.30
N ILE A 91 6.82 -15.94 1.51
CA ILE A 91 7.43 -15.61 2.79
C ILE A 91 7.81 -14.15 2.70
N LEU A 92 7.00 -13.27 3.30
CA LEU A 92 7.21 -11.82 3.28
C LEU A 92 8.63 -11.44 3.70
N ASP A 93 9.16 -12.12 4.72
CA ASP A 93 10.51 -11.90 5.24
C ASP A 93 11.61 -12.16 4.19
N ASN A 94 11.45 -13.23 3.40
CA ASN A 94 12.37 -13.54 2.30
C ASN A 94 12.24 -12.48 1.20
N PHE A 95 11.01 -12.12 0.78
CA PHE A 95 10.83 -11.10 -0.25
C PHE A 95 11.46 -9.77 0.16
N TYR A 96 11.24 -9.37 1.42
CA TYR A 96 11.80 -8.15 1.95
C TYR A 96 13.33 -8.19 2.00
N THR A 97 13.92 -9.26 2.52
CA THR A 97 15.38 -9.39 2.65
C THR A 97 16.08 -9.47 1.29
N ASP A 98 15.53 -10.26 0.37
CA ASP A 98 16.19 -10.56 -0.91
C ASP A 98 15.99 -9.45 -1.95
N TYR A 99 14.81 -8.81 -1.97
CA TYR A 99 14.42 -7.86 -3.03
C TYR A 99 14.24 -6.42 -2.55
N ILE A 100 13.77 -6.17 -1.32
CA ILE A 100 13.53 -4.80 -0.84
C ILE A 100 14.78 -4.22 -0.20
N LYS A 101 15.38 -4.88 0.80
CA LYS A 101 16.55 -4.35 1.52
C LYS A 101 17.77 -4.14 0.64
N THR A 102 17.92 -4.95 -0.39
CA THR A 102 19.01 -4.88 -1.38
C THR A 102 18.74 -3.88 -2.50
N ASN A 103 17.51 -3.37 -2.62
CA ASN A 103 17.11 -2.45 -3.67
C ASN A 103 17.80 -1.09 -3.49
N SER A 104 18.41 -0.57 -4.55
CA SER A 104 19.14 0.70 -4.52
C SER A 104 18.25 1.89 -4.20
N CYS A 105 17.00 1.91 -4.67
CA CYS A 105 16.02 2.95 -4.34
C CYS A 105 15.59 2.86 -2.88
N TYR A 106 15.38 1.66 -2.34
CA TYR A 106 15.07 1.49 -0.91
C TYR A 106 16.21 2.02 -0.04
N ILE A 107 17.46 1.63 -0.33
CA ILE A 107 18.65 2.11 0.40
C ILE A 107 18.74 3.64 0.33
N LYS A 108 18.53 4.22 -0.85
CA LYS A 108 18.62 5.67 -1.07
C LYS A 108 17.54 6.45 -0.32
N HIS A 109 16.29 5.97 -0.33
CA HIS A 109 15.13 6.71 0.17
C HIS A 109 14.71 6.34 1.60
N ILE A 110 15.12 5.19 2.12
CA ILE A 110 14.72 4.68 3.44
C ILE A 110 15.92 4.46 4.35
N SER A 111 16.96 3.75 3.89
CA SER A 111 18.09 3.30 4.73
C SER A 111 19.37 4.11 4.54
N ASN A 112 19.26 5.38 4.12
CA ASN A 112 20.44 6.24 3.99
C ASN A 112 21.16 6.34 5.37
N ASN A 113 22.46 6.66 5.43
CA ASN A 113 23.25 6.56 6.67
C ASN A 113 22.97 7.66 7.72
N SER A 114 21.74 8.16 7.84
CA SER A 114 21.31 9.05 8.92
C SER A 114 20.66 8.30 10.09
N ASP A 115 20.72 8.86 11.30
CA ASP A 115 20.14 8.21 12.49
C ASP A 115 18.61 8.02 12.40
N SER A 116 17.91 8.92 11.70
CA SER A 116 16.46 8.83 11.49
C SER A 116 16.08 7.70 10.53
N SER A 117 16.83 7.53 9.44
CA SER A 117 16.64 6.45 8.47
C SER A 117 16.98 5.08 9.04
N ILE A 118 18.04 4.95 9.84
CA ILE A 118 18.36 3.69 10.53
C ILE A 118 17.20 3.26 11.42
N LYS A 119 16.64 4.19 12.21
CA LYS A 119 15.48 3.91 13.07
C LYS A 119 14.25 3.49 12.26
N LYS A 120 14.00 4.13 11.12
CA LYS A 120 12.86 3.79 10.24
C LYS A 120 13.01 2.39 9.65
N ASP A 121 14.21 2.04 9.17
CA ASP A 121 14.51 0.70 8.64
C ASP A 121 14.34 -0.38 9.71
N ASP A 122 14.84 -0.15 10.93
CA ASP A 122 14.67 -1.07 12.05
C ASP A 122 13.19 -1.30 12.41
N ILE A 123 12.37 -0.24 12.39
CA ILE A 123 10.92 -0.32 12.63
C ILE A 123 10.24 -1.16 11.53
N ILE A 124 10.60 -0.94 10.27
CA ILE A 124 10.06 -1.69 9.12
C ILE A 124 10.44 -3.17 9.25
N CYS A 125 11.71 -3.47 9.47
CA CYS A 125 12.22 -4.83 9.68
C CYS A 125 11.44 -5.55 10.79
N LYS A 126 11.29 -4.89 11.93
CA LYS A 126 10.58 -5.47 13.08
C LYS A 126 9.12 -5.75 12.74
N LYS A 127 8.41 -4.80 12.13
CA LYS A 127 6.98 -5.00 11.78
C LYS A 127 6.80 -6.11 10.74
N ILE A 128 7.67 -6.20 9.73
CA ILE A 128 7.65 -7.30 8.75
C ILE A 128 7.85 -8.66 9.43
N SER A 129 8.83 -8.77 10.33
CA SER A 129 9.08 -10.03 11.05
C SER A 129 7.92 -10.46 11.97
N MET A 130 7.09 -9.51 12.41
CA MET A 130 5.93 -9.75 13.28
C MET A 130 4.65 -10.06 12.49
N MET A 131 4.55 -9.63 11.22
CA MET A 131 3.39 -9.88 10.36
C MET A 131 3.49 -11.28 9.73
N ASN A 132 3.22 -12.30 10.54
CA ASN A 132 3.03 -13.68 10.09
C ASN A 132 1.54 -14.04 10.14
N ILE A 133 0.78 -13.55 9.16
CA ILE A 133 -0.67 -13.80 9.05
C ILE A 133 -0.92 -14.71 7.83
N ASP A 134 -1.91 -15.60 7.91
CA ASP A 134 -2.29 -16.45 6.78
C ASP A 134 -2.69 -15.60 5.56
N ILE A 135 -2.27 -16.05 4.38
CA ILE A 135 -2.50 -15.37 3.11
C ILE A 135 -3.98 -15.08 2.83
N LYS A 136 -4.88 -15.98 3.26
CA LYS A 136 -6.33 -15.83 3.10
C LYS A 136 -6.88 -14.75 4.02
N ASP A 137 -6.41 -14.72 5.26
CA ASP A 137 -6.82 -13.74 6.26
C ASP A 137 -6.40 -12.32 5.84
N ILE A 138 -5.17 -12.18 5.30
CA ILE A 138 -4.69 -10.90 4.78
C ILE A 138 -5.53 -10.43 3.59
N SER A 139 -5.90 -11.33 2.68
CA SER A 139 -6.68 -10.96 1.50
C SER A 139 -8.07 -10.47 1.89
N ASN A 140 -8.76 -11.19 2.79
CA ASN A 140 -10.05 -10.76 3.32
C ASN A 140 -9.95 -9.46 4.13
N PHE A 141 -8.88 -9.30 4.91
CA PHE A 141 -8.62 -8.10 5.69
C PHE A 141 -8.39 -6.89 4.79
N TYR A 142 -7.53 -7.05 3.78
CA TYR A 142 -7.23 -5.99 2.84
C TYR A 142 -8.46 -5.57 2.04
N ASP A 143 -9.30 -6.51 1.62
CA ASP A 143 -10.54 -6.21 0.94
C ASP A 143 -11.48 -5.36 1.81
N ALA A 144 -11.66 -5.72 3.08
CA ALA A 144 -12.44 -4.91 4.02
C ALA A 144 -11.80 -3.53 4.25
N PHE A 145 -10.48 -3.48 4.39
CA PHE A 145 -9.71 -2.24 4.49
C PHE A 145 -9.89 -1.34 3.26
N LYS A 146 -9.88 -1.92 2.05
CA LYS A 146 -10.09 -1.19 0.79
C LYS A 146 -11.51 -0.66 0.66
N SER A 147 -12.53 -1.39 1.11
CA SER A 147 -13.90 -0.86 1.15
C SER A 147 -14.05 0.32 2.14
N LEU A 148 -13.42 0.24 3.32
CA LEU A 148 -13.37 1.36 4.28
C LEU A 148 -12.69 2.59 3.66
N PHE A 149 -11.61 2.34 2.94
CA PHE A 149 -10.87 3.35 2.20
C PHE A 149 -11.73 4.01 1.11
N ASN A 150 -12.44 3.24 0.29
CA ASN A 150 -13.29 3.77 -0.79
C ASN A 150 -14.38 4.67 -0.21
N MET A 151 -14.99 4.25 0.91
CA MET A 151 -15.93 5.09 1.65
C MET A 151 -15.30 6.40 2.11
N TYR A 152 -14.07 6.39 2.63
CA TYR A 152 -13.38 7.60 3.08
C TYR A 152 -13.04 8.56 1.93
N SER A 153 -12.60 8.04 0.77
CA SER A 153 -12.30 8.85 -0.42
C SER A 153 -13.52 9.60 -0.96
N GLU A 154 -14.71 9.01 -0.89
CA GLU A 154 -15.97 9.64 -1.33
C GLU A 154 -16.45 10.77 -0.40
N ILE A 155 -16.04 10.76 0.86
CA ILE A 155 -16.42 11.77 1.88
C ILE A 155 -15.58 13.05 1.75
N TYR A 156 -14.35 12.95 1.24
CA TYR A 156 -13.37 14.03 1.31
C TYR A 156 -13.43 15.14 0.22
N PRO A 157 -14.28 15.11 -0.83
CA PRO A 157 -14.69 16.35 -1.45
C PRO A 157 -15.71 17.02 -0.52
N GLU A 158 -15.30 18.08 0.19
CA GLU A 158 -16.11 18.87 1.15
C GLU A 158 -17.49 19.34 0.61
N ASN A 159 -17.77 19.14 -0.67
CA ASN A 159 -18.99 19.56 -1.37
C ASN A 159 -19.95 18.41 -1.75
N ASN A 160 -19.69 17.16 -1.36
CA ASN A 160 -20.60 16.05 -1.68
C ASN A 160 -21.68 15.85 -0.61
N ILE A 161 -22.66 16.77 -0.59
CA ILE A 161 -23.77 16.80 0.40
C ILE A 161 -24.68 15.56 0.28
N GLN A 162 -24.59 14.80 -0.82
CA GLN A 162 -25.44 13.65 -1.12
C GLN A 162 -24.59 12.41 -1.41
N CYS A 163 -23.99 11.82 -0.37
CA CYS A 163 -23.10 10.68 -0.55
C CYS A 163 -23.85 9.34 -0.73
N LYS A 164 -24.56 9.20 -1.85
CA LYS A 164 -25.18 7.92 -2.24
C LYS A 164 -24.12 6.81 -2.38
N THR A 165 -22.98 7.15 -2.99
CA THR A 165 -21.84 6.23 -3.14
C THR A 165 -21.24 5.83 -1.79
N CYS A 166 -21.28 6.69 -0.75
CA CYS A 166 -20.86 6.29 0.60
C CYS A 166 -21.75 5.18 1.16
N LEU A 167 -23.07 5.22 0.91
CA LEU A 167 -23.98 4.19 1.39
C LEU A 167 -23.71 2.86 0.69
N GLU A 168 -23.45 2.89 -0.61
CA GLU A 168 -23.03 1.72 -1.40
C GLU A 168 -21.71 1.15 -0.84
N ASN A 169 -20.68 1.99 -0.68
CA ASN A 169 -19.38 1.60 -0.10
C ASN A 169 -19.49 1.10 1.35
N ALA A 170 -20.40 1.66 2.16
CA ALA A 170 -20.66 1.20 3.52
C ALA A 170 -21.31 -0.19 3.55
N GLY A 171 -22.21 -0.47 2.59
CA GLY A 171 -22.76 -1.80 2.36
C GLY A 171 -21.67 -2.80 1.98
N GLU A 172 -20.80 -2.44 1.04
CA GLU A 172 -19.65 -3.28 0.65
C GLU A 172 -18.71 -3.55 1.83
N LEU A 173 -18.38 -2.52 2.62
CA LEU A 173 -17.57 -2.66 3.83
C LEU A 173 -18.20 -3.67 4.80
N PHE A 174 -19.51 -3.55 5.06
CA PHE A 174 -20.22 -4.48 5.94
C PHE A 174 -20.12 -5.92 5.43
N GLU A 175 -20.36 -6.15 4.14
CA GLU A 175 -20.25 -7.49 3.54
C GLU A 175 -18.83 -8.07 3.59
N LYS A 176 -17.81 -7.26 3.28
CA LYS A 176 -16.40 -7.68 3.34
C LYS A 176 -15.96 -7.96 4.78
N TYR A 177 -16.41 -7.15 5.74
CA TYR A 177 -16.10 -7.34 7.15
C TYR A 177 -16.74 -8.61 7.72
N GLU A 178 -18.00 -8.91 7.37
CA GLU A 178 -18.65 -10.17 7.76
C GLU A 178 -17.91 -11.39 7.17
N LYS A 179 -17.44 -11.30 5.92
CA LYS A 179 -16.60 -12.36 5.31
C LYS A 179 -15.29 -12.54 6.08
N LEU A 180 -14.61 -11.44 6.43
CA LEU A 180 -13.39 -11.48 7.24
C LEU A 180 -13.65 -12.15 8.59
N LYS A 181 -14.69 -11.73 9.31
CA LYS A 181 -15.03 -12.28 10.62
C LYS A 181 -15.27 -13.79 10.54
N ASN A 182 -16.07 -14.26 9.57
CA ASN A 182 -16.35 -15.68 9.38
C ASN A 182 -15.13 -16.51 8.94
N ALA A 183 -14.06 -15.87 8.43
CA ALA A 183 -12.82 -16.56 8.07
C ALA A 183 -11.86 -16.70 9.28
N LEU A 184 -11.98 -15.82 10.27
CA LEU A 184 -11.17 -15.81 11.49
C LEU A 184 -11.76 -16.67 12.61
N ASP A 185 -13.06 -16.97 12.55
CA ASP A 185 -13.81 -17.86 13.47
C ASP A 185 -13.60 -19.35 13.13
#